data_AF-A0A7V7C5R8-F1
#
_entry.id   AF-A0A7V7C5R8-F1
#
_cell.length_a   1.000
_cell.length_b   1.000
_cell.length_c   1.000
_cell.angle_alpha   90.00
_cell.angle_beta   90.00
_cell.angle_gamma   90.00
#
_symmetry.space_group_name_H-M   'P 1'
#
loop_
_entity.id
_entity.type
_entity.pdbx_description
1 polymer ?
#
loop_
_entity_poly.entity_id
_entity_poly.type
_entity_poly.pdbx_seq_one_letter_code
_entity_poly.pdbx_strand_id
1 'polypeptide(L)' 'MRESNHENKLYLKVPKEKIASLIRIMEGYDNVGLVTTLDPQEGLVAIQLTPDTAETVRNILRELPFVKYCGEQS' A
#
# COMPACT_ATOMS: atom_id res chain seq x y z
N MET A 1 7.50 19.96 19.95
CA MET A 1 8.07 18.99 18.99
C MET A 1 7.08 18.93 17.85
N ARG A 2 7.41 19.47 16.67
CA ARG A 2 6.50 19.39 15.52
C ARG A 2 6.73 18.02 14.89
N GLU A 3 5.77 17.11 15.07
CA GLU A 3 5.70 15.86 14.32
C GLU A 3 5.87 16.18 12.83
N SER A 4 7.04 15.85 12.31
CA SER A 4 7.30 15.95 10.87
C SER A 4 6.54 14.78 10.26
N ASN A 5 5.33 15.09 9.83
CA ASN A 5 4.34 14.25 9.20
C ASN A 5 4.91 13.61 7.91
N HIS A 6 5.79 12.62 8.06
CA HIS A 6 6.22 11.74 6.96
C HIS A 6 5.10 10.72 6.75
N GLU A 7 3.97 11.18 6.22
CA GLU A 7 2.93 10.29 5.71
C GLU A 7 3.43 9.61 4.44
N ASN A 8 4.32 8.63 4.60
CA ASN A 8 4.60 7.65 3.56
C ASN A 8 3.38 6.72 3.46
N LYS A 9 2.29 7.26 2.92
CA LYS A 9 1.06 6.53 2.61
C LYS A 9 0.99 6.38 1.10
N LEU A 10 1.06 5.16 0.61
CA LEU A 10 0.84 4.84 -0.80
C LEU A 10 -0.63 4.52 -1.03
N TYR A 11 -1.25 5.24 -1.97
CA TYR A 11 -2.61 4.99 -2.40
C TYR A 11 -2.60 4.13 -3.66
N LEU A 12 -3.27 2.99 -3.59
CA LEU A 12 -3.29 2.00 -4.64
C LEU A 12 -4.73 1.61 -4.94
N LYS A 13 -4.97 1.28 -6.20
CA LYS A 13 -6.23 0.70 -6.66
C LYS A 13 -5.98 -0.75 -7.06
N VAL A 14 -6.71 -1.67 -6.44
CA VAL A 14 -6.68 -3.10 -6.72
C VAL A 14 -8.11 -3.59 -6.95
N PRO A 15 -8.35 -4.59 -7.81
CA PRO A 15 -9.69 -5.15 -7.96
C PRO A 15 -10.17 -5.75 -6.63
N LYS A 16 -11.47 -5.59 -6.32
CA LYS A 16 -12.08 -6.00 -5.05
C LYS A 16 -11.76 -7.45 -4.63
N GLU A 17 -11.70 -8.34 -5.61
CA GLU A 17 -11.40 -9.78 -5.42
C GLU A 17 -9.94 -10.03 -5.02
N LYS A 18 -9.06 -9.06 -5.30
CA LYS A 18 -7.63 -9.11 -4.95
C LYS A 18 -7.28 -8.32 -3.70
N ILE A 19 -8.19 -7.52 -3.12
CA ILE A 19 -7.93 -6.79 -1.86
C ILE A 19 -7.49 -7.77 -0.76
N ALA A 20 -8.26 -8.84 -0.55
CA ALA A 20 -7.93 -9.85 0.44
C ALA A 20 -6.59 -10.57 0.12
N SER A 21 -6.28 -10.77 -1.16
CA SER A 21 -4.98 -11.31 -1.57
C SER A 21 -3.84 -10.36 -1.23
N LEU A 22 -3.99 -9.06 -1.50
CA LEU A 22 -3.00 -8.03 -1.20
C LEU A 22 -2.75 -7.94 0.31
N ILE A 23 -3.82 -7.90 1.12
CA ILE A 23 -3.71 -7.88 2.58
C ILE A 23 -2.94 -9.10 3.06
N ARG A 24 -3.29 -10.30 2.56
CA ARG A 24 -2.62 -11.53 2.97
C ARG A 24 -1.16 -11.62 2.54
N ILE A 25 -0.83 -11.08 1.37
CA ILE A 25 0.56 -10.94 0.91
C ILE A 25 1.31 -10.03 1.88
N MET A 26 0.75 -8.85 2.18
CA MET A 26 1.35 -7.87 3.09
C MET A 26 1.49 -8.38 4.53
N GLU A 27 0.50 -9.13 5.06
CA GLU A 27 0.61 -9.79 6.37
C GLU A 27 1.68 -10.89 6.39
N GLY A 28 1.99 -11.50 5.24
CA GLY A 28 3.11 -12.42 5.10
C GLY A 28 4.48 -11.74 5.14
N TYR A 29 4.53 -10.42 4.92
CA TYR A 29 5.72 -9.61 5.02
C TYR A 29 5.76 -8.93 6.40
N ASP A 30 6.50 -9.54 7.32
CA ASP A 30 6.61 -9.10 8.72
C ASP A 30 7.06 -7.62 8.81
N ASN A 31 6.22 -6.77 9.41
CA ASN A 31 6.46 -5.34 9.64
C ASN A 31 6.71 -4.45 8.39
N VAL A 32 6.26 -4.86 7.19
CA VAL A 32 6.59 -4.11 5.97
C VAL A 32 5.64 -2.94 5.70
N GLY A 33 4.39 -3.00 6.17
CA GLY A 33 3.46 -1.87 6.14
C GLY A 33 2.05 -2.23 6.59
N LEU A 34 1.30 -1.23 7.06
CA LEU A 34 -0.11 -1.37 7.42
C LEU A 34 -0.98 -1.11 6.18
N VAL A 35 -1.74 -2.12 5.75
CA VAL A 35 -2.72 -1.98 4.67
C VAL A 35 -4.07 -1.59 5.24
N THR A 36 -4.56 -0.42 4.85
CA THR A 36 -5.87 0.11 5.19
C THR A 36 -6.74 0.13 3.94
N THR A 37 -7.84 -0.61 3.95
CA THR A 37 -8.82 -0.51 2.85
C THR A 37 -9.60 0.79 3.03
N LEU A 38 -9.46 1.71 2.08
CA LEU A 38 -10.23 2.97 2.09
C LEU A 38 -11.63 2.73 1.57
N ASP A 39 -11.72 2.03 0.43
CA ASP A 39 -12.98 1.86 -0.28
C ASP A 39 -13.03 0.48 -0.96
N PRO A 40 -13.69 -0.52 -0.36
CA PRO A 40 -13.71 -1.88 -0.90
C PRO A 40 -14.55 -2.00 -2.18
N GLN A 41 -15.49 -1.07 -2.42
CA GLN A 41 -16.32 -1.06 -3.63
C GLN A 41 -15.51 -0.63 -4.84
N GLU A 42 -14.74 0.45 -4.70
CA GLU A 42 -13.84 0.96 -5.73
C GLU A 42 -12.50 0.20 -5.78
N GLY A 43 -12.17 -0.55 -4.74
CA GLY A 43 -10.89 -1.24 -4.64
C GLY A 43 -9.74 -0.32 -4.23
N LEU A 44 -10.02 0.74 -3.48
CA LEU A 44 -9.04 1.69 -2.98
C LEU A 44 -8.44 1.21 -1.67
N VAL A 45 -7.12 1.15 -1.64
CA VAL A 45 -6.34 0.77 -0.45
C VAL A 45 -5.22 1.78 -0.23
N ALA A 46 -4.96 2.08 1.03
CA ALA A 46 -3.82 2.87 1.47
C ALA A 46 -2.84 1.96 2.19
N ILE A 47 -1.56 2.08 1.87
CA ILE A 47 -0.50 1.33 2.53
C ILE A 47 0.38 2.33 3.27
N GLN A 48 0.37 2.23 4.59
CA GLN A 48 1.24 3.02 5.46
C GLN A 48 2.54 2.26 5.66
N LEU A 49 3.63 2.89 5.25
CA LEU A 49 4.97 2.33 5.23
C LEU A 49 5.94 3.34 5.85
N THR A 50 7.06 2.85 6.34
CA THR A 50 8.13 3.71 6.84
C THR A 50 9.09 4.00 5.68
N PRO A 51 9.93 5.05 5.75
CA PRO A 51 10.95 5.29 4.73
C PRO A 51 11.89 4.08 4.54
N ASP A 52 12.14 3.32 5.60
CA ASP A 52 12.96 2.11 5.59
C ASP A 52 12.30 0.97 4.80
N THR A 53 10.98 0.80 4.93
CA THR A 53 10.23 -0.24 4.21
C THR A 53 9.69 0.20 2.85
N ALA A 54 9.82 1.48 2.51
CA ALA A 54 9.23 2.05 1.30
C ALA A 54 9.77 1.45 0.01
N GLU A 55 11.08 1.20 -0.06
CA GLU A 55 11.71 0.59 -1.21
C GLU A 55 11.27 -0.87 -1.37
N THR A 56 11.24 -1.61 -0.25
CA THR A 56 10.75 -2.99 -0.20
C THR A 56 9.30 -3.09 -0.69
N VAL A 57 8.41 -2.23 -0.17
CA VAL A 57 7.01 -2.18 -0.60
C VAL A 57 6.91 -1.87 -2.09
N ARG A 58 7.63 -0.87 -2.61
CA ARG A 58 7.62 -0.55 -4.05
C ARG A 58 8.07 -1.73 -4.91
N ASN A 59 9.09 -2.48 -4.48
CA ASN A 59 9.55 -3.68 -5.18
C ASN A 59 8.49 -4.79 -5.15
N ILE A 60 7.85 -5.05 -4.01
CA ILE A 60 6.74 -6.03 -3.91
C ILE A 60 5.60 -5.62 -4.84
N LEU A 61 5.19 -4.35 -4.82
CA LEU A 61 4.09 -3.85 -5.64
C LEU A 61 4.42 -3.91 -7.15
N ARG A 62 5.69 -3.77 -7.55
CA ARG A 62 6.14 -3.97 -8.93
C ARG A 62 5.92 -5.40 -9.43
N GLU A 63 6.07 -6.38 -8.56
CA GLU A 63 5.83 -7.80 -8.88
C GLU A 63 4.33 -8.15 -8.96
N LEU A 64 3.44 -7.25 -8.53
CA LEU A 64 1.99 -7.46 -8.51
C LEU A 64 1.31 -6.75 -9.69
N PRO A 65 1.02 -7.44 -10.81
CA PRO A 65 0.49 -6.81 -12.04
C PRO A 65 -0.95 -6.29 -11.89
N PHE A 66 -1.64 -6.64 -10.80
CA PHE A 66 -3.01 -6.21 -10.50
C PHE A 66 -3.08 -4.94 -9.64
N VAL A 67 -1.93 -4.44 -9.17
CA VAL A 67 -1.86 -3.18 -8.42
C VAL A 67 -1.70 -2.02 -9.39
N LYS A 68 -2.54 -1.00 -9.23
CA LYS A 68 -2.39 0.28 -9.93
C LYS A 68 -2.08 1.39 -8.93
N TYR A 69 -1.00 2.12 -9.15
CA TYR A 69 -0.70 3.33 -8.39
C TYR A 69 -1.76 4.39 -8.70
N CYS A 70 -2.44 4.89 -7.67
CA CYS A 70 -3.51 5.88 -7.84
C CYS A 70 -3.00 7.33 -7.95
N GLY A 71 -1.71 7.50 -8.28
CA GLY A 71 -1.06 8.79 -8.49
C GLY A 71 0.03 9.06 -7.46
N GLU A 72 1.27 9.15 -7.94
CA GLU A 72 2.22 10.12 -7.42
C GLU A 72 1.60 11.50 -7.69
N GLN A 73 1.31 12.26 -6.63
CA GLN A 73 0.90 13.65 -6.81
C GLN A 73 2.06 14.38 -7.47
N SER A 74 1.86 14.77 -8.74
CA SER A 74 2.71 15.70 -9.48
C SER A 74 2.64 17.09 -8.86
#